data_AF-A0A845AHB3-F1
#
_entry.id   AF-A0A845AHB3-F1
#
_cell.length_a   1.000
_cell.length_b   1.000
_cell.length_c   1.000
_cell.angle_alpha   90.00
_cell.angle_beta   90.00
_cell.angle_gamma   90.00
#
_symmetry.space_group_name_H-M   'P 1'
#
loop_
_entity.id
_entity.type
_entity.pdbx_description
1 polymer ?
#
loop_
_entity_poly.entity_id
_entity_poly.type
_entity_poly.pdbx_seq_one_letter_code
_entity_poly.pdbx_strand_id
1 'polypeptide(L)'
;MALKSISFSAAAALALVAAPAFAGGPPTATAQPSLGGCATTYGTVVSGATACSGFYAGNVFSNNAGDVLTQQAAVSALGGSFDGDFTNLFGFGSLSNGSTGARTIDFGANFYGPTIIGAHFGNIAGPEGNVSVFWTFNFGTAGASSLTFLDGQGLSNLYVYGDPSTPAVPEPAAWALMILGFGAVGSVLRRSKKTKLALTYA
;
A
#
# COMPACT_ATOMS: atom_id res chain seq x y z
N MET A 1 -93.33 -1.78 42.64
CA MET A 1 -92.67 -2.15 41.38
C MET A 1 -91.57 -1.11 41.14
N ALA A 2 -90.36 -1.34 41.66
CA ALA A 2 -89.25 -0.37 41.62
C ALA A 2 -88.12 -0.95 40.75
N LEU A 3 -87.81 -0.26 39.65
CA LEU A 3 -86.73 -0.59 38.72
C LEU A 3 -85.44 0.13 39.14
N LYS A 4 -84.46 -0.69 39.57
CA LYS A 4 -83.03 -0.74 39.24
C LYS A 4 -82.33 0.50 38.62
N SER A 5 -81.17 0.84 39.18
CA SER A 5 -80.01 1.30 38.41
C SER A 5 -78.71 0.87 39.13
N ILE A 6 -77.95 0.00 38.46
CA ILE A 6 -76.62 -0.48 38.88
C ILE A 6 -75.60 0.27 38.04
N SER A 7 -74.70 1.00 38.70
CA SER A 7 -73.60 1.74 38.06
C SER A 7 -72.44 0.80 37.74
N PHE A 8 -72.07 0.69 36.46
CA PHE A 8 -70.85 0.02 36.01
C PHE A 8 -69.72 1.04 35.88
N SER A 9 -68.63 0.87 36.62
CA SER A 9 -67.39 1.62 36.43
C SER A 9 -66.55 0.98 35.31
N ALA A 10 -66.29 1.73 34.24
CA ALA A 10 -65.40 1.33 33.15
C ALA A 10 -63.95 1.68 33.50
N ALA A 11 -63.10 0.67 33.68
CA ALA A 11 -61.65 0.83 33.80
C ALA A 11 -61.04 0.89 32.39
N ALA A 12 -60.53 2.05 31.98
CA ALA A 12 -59.81 2.22 30.73
C ALA A 12 -58.36 1.72 30.89
N ALA A 13 -58.05 0.57 30.30
CA ALA A 13 -56.69 0.04 30.23
C ALA A 13 -55.91 0.76 29.11
N LEU A 14 -54.95 1.60 29.50
CA LEU A 14 -54.04 2.28 28.58
C LEU A 14 -52.94 1.28 28.16
N ALA A 15 -53.06 0.67 26.98
CA ALA A 15 -52.04 -0.20 26.41
C ALA A 15 -50.91 0.66 25.80
N LEU A 16 -49.82 0.84 26.55
CA LEU A 16 -48.56 1.37 26.02
C LEU A 16 -47.93 0.32 25.09
N VAL A 17 -48.06 0.53 23.78
CA VAL A 17 -47.33 -0.24 22.77
C VAL A 17 -45.90 0.29 22.74
N ALA A 18 -44.97 -0.41 23.41
CA ALA A 18 -43.55 -0.11 23.31
C ALA A 18 -43.06 -0.50 21.90
N ALA A 19 -42.81 0.49 21.05
CA ALA A 19 -42.11 0.26 19.79
C ALA A 19 -40.65 -0.14 20.11
N PRO A 20 -40.12 -1.22 19.52
CA PRO A 20 -38.71 -1.54 19.69
C PRO A 20 -37.89 -0.46 18.99
N ALA A 21 -37.12 0.31 19.75
CA ALA A 21 -36.07 1.13 19.19
C ALA A 21 -34.97 0.19 18.70
N PHE A 22 -34.98 -0.14 17.41
CA PHE A 22 -33.81 -0.73 16.77
C PHE A 22 -32.71 0.34 16.82
N ALA A 23 -31.78 0.18 17.76
CA ALA A 23 -30.51 0.86 17.71
C ALA A 23 -29.87 0.49 16.37
N GLY A 24 -29.83 1.43 15.43
CA GLY A 24 -29.08 1.26 14.19
C GLY A 24 -27.68 0.80 14.55
N GLY A 25 -27.24 -0.32 13.96
CA GLY A 25 -25.88 -0.81 14.17
C GLY A 25 -24.86 0.31 13.88
N PRO A 26 -23.66 0.24 14.47
CA PRO A 26 -22.62 1.22 14.17
C PRO A 26 -22.45 1.31 12.65
N PRO A 27 -22.29 2.53 12.10
CA PRO A 27 -22.16 2.71 10.66
C PRO A 27 -21.01 1.84 10.15
N THR A 28 -21.31 0.99 9.15
CA THR A 28 -20.27 0.21 8.46
C THR A 28 -19.29 1.18 7.83
N ALA A 29 -18.00 1.00 8.10
CA ALA A 29 -16.97 1.81 7.47
C ALA A 29 -17.05 1.64 5.95
N THR A 30 -17.00 2.76 5.23
CA THR A 30 -16.98 2.79 3.76
C THR A 30 -15.67 3.40 3.29
N ALA A 31 -15.19 2.95 2.13
CA ALA A 31 -14.06 3.60 1.46
C ALA A 31 -14.36 5.08 1.18
N GLN A 32 -13.31 5.91 1.16
CA GLN A 32 -13.39 7.31 0.78
C GLN A 32 -13.81 7.44 -0.69
N PRO A 33 -14.58 8.49 -1.02
CA PRO A 33 -15.02 8.70 -2.39
C PRO A 33 -13.83 8.94 -3.31
N SER A 34 -13.85 8.30 -4.49
CA SER A 34 -12.95 8.66 -5.57
C SER A 34 -13.44 9.95 -6.23
N LEU A 35 -12.51 10.89 -6.40
CA LEU A 35 -12.72 12.25 -6.92
C LEU A 35 -12.46 12.34 -8.43
N GLY A 36 -12.06 11.21 -9.04
CA GLY A 36 -11.76 11.12 -10.46
C GLY A 36 -10.70 10.08 -10.76
N GLY A 37 -10.54 9.79 -12.06
CA GLY A 37 -9.43 8.96 -12.56
C GLY A 37 -8.09 9.68 -12.40
N CYS A 38 -7.02 9.02 -12.84
CA CYS A 38 -5.65 9.53 -12.79
C CYS A 38 -5.36 10.62 -13.83
N ALA A 39 -6.26 11.60 -13.91
CA ALA A 39 -6.16 12.73 -14.80
C ALA A 39 -5.12 13.73 -14.27
N THR A 40 -4.48 14.38 -15.23
CA THR A 40 -3.51 15.47 -15.07
C THR A 40 -4.10 16.75 -14.46
N THR A 41 -5.37 16.74 -14.06
CA THR A 41 -6.09 17.88 -13.46
C THR A 41 -5.47 18.34 -12.13
N TYR A 42 -4.78 17.45 -11.41
CA TYR A 42 -4.00 17.80 -10.22
C TYR A 42 -2.50 17.97 -10.52
N GLY A 43 -2.13 18.14 -11.80
CA GLY A 43 -0.76 18.15 -12.31
C GLY A 43 -0.19 16.73 -12.35
N THR A 44 0.66 16.43 -13.33
CA THR A 44 1.54 15.25 -13.24
C THR A 44 2.54 15.48 -12.12
N VAL A 45 2.12 15.24 -10.88
CA VAL A 45 2.94 15.45 -9.68
C VAL A 45 4.15 14.52 -9.64
N VAL A 46 4.16 13.43 -10.43
CA VAL A 46 5.24 12.44 -10.42
C VAL A 46 5.57 11.93 -11.81
N SER A 47 6.85 11.67 -12.06
CA SER A 47 7.37 11.09 -13.30
C SER A 47 7.62 9.59 -13.15
N GLY A 48 7.35 8.81 -14.20
CA GLY A 48 7.71 7.38 -14.25
C GLY A 48 6.67 6.40 -13.67
N ALA A 49 5.47 6.86 -13.29
CA ALA A 49 4.39 5.97 -12.89
C ALA A 49 3.87 5.17 -14.09
N THR A 50 3.74 3.85 -13.94
CA THR A 50 3.23 2.93 -14.97
C THR A 50 1.73 2.71 -14.87
N ALA A 51 1.16 2.88 -13.68
CA ALA A 51 -0.26 2.81 -13.41
C ALA A 51 -0.62 3.74 -12.26
N CYS A 52 -1.91 4.04 -12.13
CA CYS A 52 -2.42 4.92 -11.12
C CYS A 52 -3.84 4.52 -10.70
N SER A 53 -4.15 4.69 -9.42
CA SER A 53 -5.47 4.46 -8.83
C SER A 53 -5.94 5.73 -8.13
N GLY A 54 -6.76 6.47 -8.87
CA GLY A 54 -7.63 7.56 -8.46
C GLY A 54 -7.01 8.71 -7.66
N PHE A 55 -7.85 9.72 -7.41
CA PHE A 55 -7.67 10.63 -6.28
C PHE A 55 -8.79 10.36 -5.28
N TYR A 56 -8.45 10.24 -4.01
CA TYR A 56 -9.38 9.99 -2.91
C TYR A 56 -9.42 11.22 -2.01
N ALA A 57 -10.61 11.55 -1.53
CA ALA A 57 -10.81 12.72 -0.69
C ALA A 57 -10.05 12.59 0.64
N GLY A 58 -9.36 13.65 1.04
CA GLY A 58 -8.69 13.68 2.32
C GLY A 58 -7.35 12.94 2.35
N ASN A 59 -6.86 12.72 3.56
CA ASN A 59 -5.69 11.90 3.84
C ASN A 59 -6.12 10.49 4.22
N VAL A 60 -5.89 9.52 3.35
CA VAL A 60 -6.28 8.11 3.56
C VAL A 60 -5.19 7.26 4.19
N PHE A 61 -4.06 7.85 4.62
CA PHE A 61 -2.94 7.12 5.23
C PHE A 61 -3.10 7.11 6.75
N SER A 62 -4.10 6.38 7.22
CA SER A 62 -4.41 6.21 8.63
C SER A 62 -4.94 4.80 8.92
N ASN A 63 -5.05 4.45 10.21
CA ASN A 63 -5.66 3.20 10.68
C ASN A 63 -7.20 3.26 10.80
N ASN A 64 -7.84 4.34 10.34
CA ASN A 64 -9.30 4.41 10.29
C ASN A 64 -9.82 3.34 9.31
N ALA A 65 -10.87 2.62 9.69
CA ALA A 65 -11.42 1.54 8.90
C ALA A 65 -11.81 1.97 7.47
N GLY A 66 -12.35 3.17 7.28
CA GLY A 66 -12.66 3.69 5.94
C GLY A 66 -11.42 3.96 5.09
N ASP A 67 -10.35 4.43 5.73
CA ASP A 67 -9.08 4.72 5.08
C ASP A 67 -8.36 3.43 4.69
N VAL A 68 -8.36 2.43 5.58
CA VAL A 68 -7.84 1.09 5.31
C VAL A 68 -8.56 0.44 4.13
N LEU A 69 -9.90 0.51 4.10
CA LEU A 69 -10.69 0.02 2.95
C LEU A 69 -10.33 0.75 1.65
N THR A 70 -10.06 2.05 1.73
CA THR A 70 -9.63 2.84 0.57
C THR A 70 -8.26 2.41 0.08
N GLN A 71 -7.30 2.25 0.99
CA GLN A 71 -5.95 1.76 0.67
C GLN A 71 -6.03 0.36 0.04
N GLN A 72 -6.80 -0.56 0.62
CA GLN A 72 -6.98 -1.91 0.08
C GLN A 72 -7.58 -1.90 -1.32
N ALA A 73 -8.64 -1.10 -1.54
CA ALA A 73 -9.26 -0.96 -2.85
C ALA A 73 -8.29 -0.35 -3.88
N ALA A 74 -7.55 0.69 -3.49
CA ALA A 74 -6.61 1.37 -4.37
C ALA A 74 -5.44 0.46 -4.76
N VAL A 75 -4.86 -0.25 -3.80
CA VAL A 75 -3.77 -1.22 -4.01
C VAL A 75 -4.25 -2.40 -4.85
N SER A 76 -5.45 -2.93 -4.60
CA SER A 76 -6.04 -4.01 -5.40
C SER A 76 -6.29 -3.60 -6.85
N ALA A 77 -6.74 -2.36 -7.09
CA ALA A 77 -6.92 -1.82 -8.44
C ALA A 77 -5.60 -1.72 -9.23
N LEU A 78 -4.46 -1.65 -8.53
CA LEU A 78 -3.12 -1.65 -9.11
C LEU A 78 -2.51 -3.06 -9.24
N GLY A 79 -3.27 -4.11 -8.88
CA GLY A 79 -2.80 -5.50 -8.91
C GLY A 79 -1.96 -5.90 -7.68
N GLY A 80 -1.92 -5.08 -6.64
CA GLY A 80 -1.29 -5.40 -5.37
C GLY A 80 -2.25 -6.03 -4.36
N SER A 81 -1.72 -6.35 -3.17
CA SER A 81 -2.49 -6.76 -2.01
C SER A 81 -1.99 -6.00 -0.78
N PHE A 82 -2.91 -5.54 0.06
CA PHE A 82 -2.62 -4.90 1.33
C PHE A 82 -3.48 -5.56 2.41
N ASP A 83 -2.85 -5.99 3.50
CA ASP A 83 -3.49 -6.69 4.61
C ASP A 83 -4.29 -5.76 5.54
N GLY A 84 -4.13 -4.45 5.36
CA GLY A 84 -4.76 -3.43 6.18
C GLY A 84 -3.91 -2.96 7.36
N ASP A 85 -2.71 -3.53 7.55
CA ASP A 85 -1.79 -3.08 8.59
C ASP A 85 -0.88 -1.96 8.09
N PHE A 86 -1.36 -0.74 8.28
CA PHE A 86 -0.63 0.47 7.92
C PHE A 86 0.65 0.68 8.77
N THR A 87 0.73 0.06 9.95
CA THR A 87 1.81 0.29 10.92
C THR A 87 3.16 -0.21 10.42
N ASN A 88 3.13 -1.26 9.61
CA ASN A 88 4.34 -1.92 9.09
C ASN A 88 4.73 -1.46 7.68
N LEU A 89 4.01 -0.50 7.10
CA LEU A 89 4.36 0.05 5.80
C LEU A 89 5.62 0.90 5.91
N PHE A 90 6.54 0.70 4.96
CA PHE A 90 7.62 1.66 4.75
C PHE A 90 7.02 3.00 4.30
N GLY A 91 7.39 4.09 4.94
CA GLY A 91 6.91 5.40 4.52
C GLY A 91 7.29 6.55 5.43
N PHE A 92 6.77 7.71 5.06
CA PHE A 92 6.98 9.00 5.69
C PHE A 92 5.63 9.51 6.17
N GLY A 93 5.38 9.37 7.48
CA GLY A 93 4.14 9.85 8.12
C GLY A 93 4.05 11.37 8.25
N SER A 94 5.15 12.07 8.00
CA SER A 94 5.15 13.52 7.85
C SER A 94 6.31 13.92 6.96
N LEU A 95 5.99 14.47 5.80
CA LEU A 95 6.90 15.15 4.90
C LEU A 95 6.70 16.65 5.11
N SER A 96 7.79 17.41 5.26
CA SER A 96 7.72 18.87 5.39
C SER A 96 6.90 19.44 4.25
N ASN A 97 5.81 20.11 4.60
CA ASN A 97 4.84 20.62 3.65
C ASN A 97 5.40 21.90 2.99
N GLY A 98 6.15 21.74 1.89
CA GLY A 98 6.67 22.88 1.14
C GLY A 98 7.95 22.57 0.37
N SER A 99 7.89 22.60 -0.95
CA SER A 99 7.93 23.83 -1.75
C SER A 99 7.17 23.58 -3.05
N THR A 100 6.81 24.62 -3.78
CA THR A 100 6.46 24.47 -5.20
C THR A 100 7.67 23.94 -5.97
N GLY A 101 7.45 23.07 -6.95
CA GLY A 101 8.48 22.57 -7.86
C GLY A 101 9.02 21.18 -7.51
N ALA A 102 10.02 20.74 -8.28
CA ALA A 102 10.48 19.36 -8.24
C ALA A 102 11.07 18.98 -6.88
N ARG A 103 10.67 17.81 -6.38
CA ARG A 103 11.08 17.30 -5.07
C ARG A 103 11.41 15.82 -5.13
N THR A 104 12.62 15.46 -4.73
CA THR A 104 13.05 14.07 -4.64
C THR A 104 12.89 13.55 -3.21
N ILE A 105 12.22 12.42 -3.06
CA ILE A 105 12.11 11.67 -1.81
C ILE A 105 13.10 10.53 -1.89
N ASP A 106 14.07 10.50 -0.99
CA ASP A 106 15.00 9.39 -0.81
C ASP A 106 14.41 8.42 0.21
N PHE A 107 14.29 7.16 -0.18
CA PHE A 107 13.77 6.08 0.64
C PHE A 107 14.82 5.53 1.61
N GLY A 108 16.12 5.80 1.40
CA GLY A 108 17.20 5.19 2.19
C GLY A 108 17.32 3.67 2.01
N ALA A 109 16.56 3.09 1.09
CA ALA A 109 16.55 1.68 0.71
C ALA A 109 16.18 1.54 -0.77
N ASN A 110 16.64 0.47 -1.42
CA ASN A 110 16.28 0.19 -2.81
C ASN A 110 15.00 -0.63 -2.90
N PHE A 111 14.10 -0.19 -3.77
CA PHE A 111 12.95 -0.96 -4.23
C PHE A 111 13.20 -1.45 -5.65
N TYR A 112 12.62 -2.60 -5.98
CA TYR A 112 12.84 -3.30 -7.24
C TYR A 112 11.51 -3.74 -7.86
N GLY A 113 11.49 -3.91 -9.18
CA GLY A 113 10.30 -4.35 -9.90
C GLY A 113 9.08 -3.42 -9.73
N PRO A 114 7.86 -3.93 -9.95
CA PRO A 114 6.62 -3.19 -9.70
C PRO A 114 6.45 -2.89 -8.21
N THR A 115 6.42 -1.61 -7.85
CA THR A 115 6.26 -1.11 -6.49
C THR A 115 5.10 -0.13 -6.45
N ILE A 116 4.15 -0.35 -5.54
CA ILE A 116 3.01 0.55 -5.35
C ILE A 116 3.36 1.61 -4.31
N ILE A 117 3.10 2.87 -4.62
CA ILE A 117 3.37 4.01 -3.75
C ILE A 117 2.10 4.84 -3.62
N GLY A 118 1.67 5.06 -2.38
CA GLY A 118 0.62 5.99 -2.03
C GLY A 118 1.21 7.32 -1.56
N ALA A 119 0.61 8.44 -1.93
CA ALA A 119 0.99 9.74 -1.44
C ALA A 119 -0.22 10.62 -1.12
N HIS A 120 -0.07 11.48 -0.13
CA HIS A 120 -1.06 12.47 0.26
C HIS A 120 -0.55 13.88 -0.02
N PHE A 121 -1.42 14.68 -0.62
CA PHE A 121 -1.21 16.08 -0.93
C PHE A 121 -2.24 16.93 -0.20
N GLY A 122 -1.78 17.76 0.72
CA GLY A 122 -2.61 18.73 1.44
C GLY A 122 -2.33 20.15 0.98
N ASN A 123 -3.36 21.00 0.97
CA ASN A 123 -3.30 22.39 0.55
C ASN A 123 -2.79 22.59 -0.90
N ILE A 124 -3.25 21.73 -1.82
CA ILE A 124 -2.99 21.88 -3.27
C ILE A 124 -4.02 22.80 -3.93
N ALA A 125 -3.65 23.42 -5.05
CA ALA A 125 -4.58 24.24 -5.82
C ALA A 125 -5.68 23.36 -6.46
N GLY A 126 -6.93 23.77 -6.34
CA GLY A 126 -8.09 23.05 -6.89
C GLY A 126 -9.27 23.00 -5.90
N PRO A 127 -10.46 22.55 -6.34
CA PRO A 127 -11.66 22.46 -5.49
C PRO A 127 -11.50 21.48 -4.33
N GLU A 128 -10.58 20.54 -4.51
CA GLU A 128 -10.36 19.36 -3.69
C GLU A 128 -9.42 19.66 -2.52
N GLY A 129 -8.37 20.46 -2.74
CA GLY A 129 -7.44 20.98 -1.74
C GLY A 129 -6.63 19.97 -0.94
N ASN A 130 -7.07 18.72 -0.84
CA ASN A 130 -6.62 17.69 0.09
C ASN A 130 -6.99 16.31 -0.47
N VAL A 131 -6.00 15.59 -0.99
CA VAL A 131 -6.21 14.34 -1.73
C VAL A 131 -5.14 13.29 -1.45
N SER A 132 -5.51 12.03 -1.58
CA SER A 132 -4.58 10.89 -1.61
C SER A 132 -4.65 10.16 -2.95
N VAL A 133 -3.52 9.63 -3.41
CA VAL A 133 -3.40 8.96 -4.70
C VAL A 133 -2.39 7.83 -4.61
N PHE A 134 -2.58 6.80 -5.44
CA PHE A 134 -1.71 5.63 -5.50
C PHE A 134 -1.19 5.43 -6.92
N TRP A 135 0.08 5.08 -7.03
CA TRP A 135 0.75 4.78 -8.29
C TRP A 135 1.47 3.45 -8.23
N THR A 136 1.68 2.85 -9.39
CA THR A 136 2.69 1.80 -9.55
C THR A 136 3.89 2.40 -10.28
N PHE A 137 5.09 2.10 -9.77
CA PHE A 137 6.35 2.36 -10.44
C PHE A 137 7.03 1.04 -10.75
N ASN A 138 7.75 0.96 -11.86
CA ASN A 138 8.59 -0.20 -12.14
C ASN A 138 10.06 0.20 -12.01
N PHE A 139 10.69 -0.17 -10.89
CA PHE A 139 12.10 0.11 -10.63
C PHE A 139 13.05 -0.92 -11.27
N GLY A 140 12.50 -1.95 -11.94
CA GLY A 140 13.26 -2.96 -12.65
C GLY A 140 14.23 -3.73 -11.74
N THR A 141 15.28 -4.31 -12.35
CA THR A 141 16.31 -5.09 -11.64
C THR A 141 17.45 -4.23 -11.11
N ALA A 142 17.65 -3.02 -11.65
CA ALA A 142 18.59 -2.04 -11.11
C ALA A 142 18.13 -1.48 -9.75
N GLY A 143 16.80 -1.43 -9.57
CA GLY A 143 16.15 -0.83 -8.42
C GLY A 143 16.26 0.70 -8.41
N ALA A 144 15.54 1.32 -7.49
CA ALA A 144 15.64 2.74 -7.21
C ALA A 144 15.50 2.99 -5.71
N SER A 145 16.26 3.96 -5.21
CA SER A 145 16.17 4.41 -3.82
C SER A 145 15.43 5.74 -3.68
N SER A 146 14.97 6.34 -4.77
CA SER A 146 14.30 7.63 -4.69
C SER A 146 13.22 7.79 -5.75
N LEU A 147 12.30 8.72 -5.47
CA LEU A 147 11.24 9.12 -6.38
C LEU A 147 11.21 10.65 -6.49
N THR A 148 11.17 11.14 -7.72
CA THR A 148 11.09 12.58 -7.99
C THR A 148 9.68 12.97 -8.38
N PHE A 149 9.08 13.79 -7.53
CA PHE A 149 7.88 14.54 -7.85
C PHE A 149 8.26 15.75 -8.72
N LEU A 150 7.52 15.98 -9.79
CA LEU A 150 7.71 17.15 -10.66
C LEU A 150 7.21 18.42 -9.97
N ASP A 151 6.22 18.27 -9.09
CA ASP A 151 5.78 19.29 -8.15
C ASP A 151 5.49 18.64 -6.79
N GLY A 152 6.25 19.04 -5.77
CA GLY A 152 6.12 18.58 -4.40
C GLY A 152 5.13 19.38 -3.56
N GLN A 153 4.42 20.36 -4.14
CA GLN A 153 3.45 21.16 -3.41
C GLN A 153 2.43 20.27 -2.71
N GLY A 154 2.30 20.43 -1.39
CA GLY A 154 1.31 19.72 -0.58
C GLY A 154 1.69 18.31 -0.16
N LEU A 155 2.77 17.73 -0.73
CA LEU A 155 3.19 16.37 -0.42
C LEU A 155 3.56 16.24 1.06
N SER A 156 2.72 15.54 1.81
CA SER A 156 2.76 15.46 3.28
C SER A 156 2.83 14.03 3.82
N ASN A 157 2.34 13.04 3.06
CA ASN A 157 2.57 11.63 3.36
C ASN A 157 3.02 10.88 2.12
N LEU A 158 3.83 9.85 2.32
CA LEU A 158 4.21 8.91 1.28
C LEU A 158 4.44 7.53 1.89
N TYR A 159 3.80 6.51 1.34
CA TYR A 159 3.90 5.14 1.81
C TYR A 159 4.13 4.19 0.65
N VAL A 160 4.94 3.16 0.87
CA VAL A 160 5.26 2.13 -0.12
C VAL A 160 4.57 0.84 0.30
N TYR A 161 3.77 0.30 -0.61
CA TYR A 161 3.06 -0.96 -0.46
C TYR A 161 3.92 -2.05 -1.07
N GLY A 162 4.90 -2.48 -0.29
CA GLY A 162 5.91 -3.47 -0.64
C GLY A 162 7.07 -3.42 0.34
N ASP A 163 7.75 -4.54 0.53
CA ASP A 163 8.95 -4.61 1.36
C ASP A 163 10.14 -4.04 0.56
N PRO A 164 11.00 -3.17 1.13
CA PRO A 164 12.30 -2.87 0.53
C PRO A 164 13.08 -4.18 0.33
N SER A 165 13.00 -4.74 -0.88
CA SER A 165 13.56 -6.07 -1.11
C SER A 165 15.08 -6.01 -0.96
N THR A 166 15.63 -6.93 -0.18
CA THR A 166 17.06 -7.23 -0.22
C THR A 166 17.45 -7.56 -1.66
N PRO A 167 18.64 -7.12 -2.15
CA PRO A 167 19.10 -7.44 -3.50
C PRO A 167 18.87 -8.90 -3.80
N ALA A 168 18.39 -9.24 -5.00
CA ALA A 168 18.07 -10.60 -5.38
C ALA A 168 19.24 -11.53 -5.01
N VAL A 169 19.06 -12.29 -3.93
CA VAL A 169 20.00 -13.34 -3.56
C VAL A 169 19.95 -14.31 -4.73
N PRO A 170 21.11 -14.72 -5.30
CA PRO A 170 21.08 -15.65 -6.42
C PRO A 170 20.20 -16.83 -6.08
N GLU A 171 19.29 -17.18 -6.98
CA GLU A 171 18.36 -18.28 -6.73
C GLU A 171 19.15 -19.56 -6.41
N PRO A 172 18.59 -20.54 -5.67
CA PRO A 172 19.30 -21.77 -5.32
C PRO A 172 19.92 -22.48 -6.55
N ALA A 173 19.29 -22.35 -7.72
CA ALA A 173 19.82 -22.85 -8.98
C ALA A 173 21.10 -22.12 -9.43
N ALA A 174 21.20 -20.80 -9.23
CA ALA A 174 22.39 -20.02 -9.54
C ALA A 174 23.57 -20.44 -8.64
N TRP A 175 23.34 -20.66 -7.34
CA TRP A 175 24.36 -21.23 -6.45
C TRP A 175 24.78 -22.63 -6.89
N ALA A 176 23.82 -23.48 -7.24
CA ALA A 176 24.10 -24.82 -7.72
C ALA A 176 24.94 -24.82 -9.02
N LEU A 177 24.61 -23.95 -9.98
CA LEU A 177 25.37 -23.80 -11.22
C LEU A 177 26.77 -23.25 -10.98
N MET A 178 26.92 -22.30 -10.06
CA MET A 178 28.23 -21.78 -9.66
C MET A 178 29.09 -22.89 -9.02
N ILE A 179 28.53 -23.64 -8.06
CA ILE A 179 29.22 -24.77 -7.41
C ILE A 179 29.58 -25.86 -8.44
N LEU A 180 28.66 -26.19 -9.34
CA LEU A 180 28.91 -27.15 -10.41
C LEU A 180 30.03 -26.67 -11.34
N GLY A 181 30.05 -25.39 -11.70
CA GLY A 181 31.11 -24.78 -12.49
C GLY A 181 32.48 -24.90 -11.82
N PHE A 182 32.58 -24.54 -10.54
CA PHE A 182 33.82 -24.71 -9.78
C PHE A 182 34.24 -26.17 -9.62
N GLY A 183 33.27 -27.07 -9.37
CA GLY A 183 33.52 -28.51 -9.27
C GLY A 183 34.03 -29.12 -10.59
N ALA A 184 33.48 -28.69 -11.72
CA ALA A 184 33.92 -29.12 -13.05
C ALA A 184 35.36 -28.67 -13.34
N VAL A 185 35.68 -27.39 -13.09
CA VAL A 185 37.04 -26.85 -13.29
C VAL A 185 38.04 -27.58 -12.39
N GLY A 186 37.72 -27.77 -11.11
CA GLY A 186 38.58 -28.51 -10.17
C GLY A 186 38.80 -29.96 -10.58
N SER A 187 37.77 -30.63 -11.12
CA SER A 187 37.87 -32.01 -11.61
C SER A 187 38.81 -32.15 -12.81
N VAL A 188 38.77 -31.19 -13.73
CA VAL A 188 39.68 -31.14 -14.89
C VAL A 188 41.14 -30.96 -14.43
N LEU A 189 41.38 -30.03 -13.50
CA LEU A 189 42.72 -29.79 -12.95
C LEU A 189 43.26 -30.99 -12.15
N ARG A 190 42.40 -31.74 -11.45
CA ARG A 190 42.82 -32.94 -10.72
C ARG A 190 43.21 -34.07 -11.68
N ARG A 191 42.49 -34.22 -12.80
CA ARG A 191 42.76 -35.27 -13.78
C ARG A 191 44.07 -35.06 -14.53
N SER A 192 44.48 -33.81 -14.76
CA SER A 192 45.72 -33.49 -15.48
C SER A 192 47.00 -33.72 -14.66
N LYS A 193 46.94 -33.75 -13.32
CA LYS A 193 48.10 -33.94 -12.43
C LYS A 193 48.62 -35.37 -12.29
N LYS A 194 48.35 -36.28 -13.22
CA LYS A 194 49.04 -37.59 -13.26
C LYS A 194 50.47 -37.43 -13.78
N THR A 195 51.33 -36.75 -13.04
CA THR A 195 52.76 -36.68 -13.32
C THR A 195 53.38 -38.00 -12.87
N LYS A 196 53.87 -38.81 -13.81
CA LYS A 196 54.66 -40.01 -13.47
C LYS A 196 55.94 -39.54 -12.78
N LEU A 197 56.10 -39.85 -11.50
CA LEU A 197 57.40 -39.74 -10.85
C LEU A 197 58.35 -40.72 -11.55
N ALA A 198 59.29 -40.18 -12.33
CA ALA A 198 60.40 -40.95 -12.86
C ALA A 198 61.42 -41.11 -11.72
N LEU A 199 61.48 -42.33 -11.17
CA LEU A 199 62.36 -42.66 -10.06
C LEU A 199 63.65 -43.21 -10.65
N THR A 200 64.72 -42.41 -10.62
CA THR A 200 66.07 -42.84 -11.00
C THR A 200 66.83 -43.19 -9.73
N TYR A 201 67.22 -44.46 -9.57
CA TYR A 201 68.13 -44.90 -8.52
C TYR A 201 69.57 -44.94 -9.06
N ALA A 202 70.52 -44.63 -8.18
CA ALA A 202 71.97 -44.66 -8.43
C ALA A 202 72.59 -45.96 -7.91
#